data_AF-A0A0F9MWN1-F1
#
_entry.id   AF-A0A0F9MWN1-F1
#
_cell.length_a   1.000
_cell.length_b   1.000
_cell.length_c   1.000
_cell.angle_alpha   90.00
_cell.angle_beta   90.00
_cell.angle_gamma   90.00
#
_symmetry.space_group_name_H-M   'P 1'
#
loop_
_entity.id
_entity.type
_entity.pdbx_description
1 polymer ?
#
loop_
_entity_poly.entity_id
_entity_poly.type
_entity_poly.pdbx_seq_one_letter_code
_entity_poly.pdbx_strand_id
1 'polypeptide(L)'
;MADKKKGFKKGYTPWNAGLAMGVYGTPFYKTWVNMKTRCYNANSPDYKRYGGRGIEVCVRWKDSFVNFYLDMYSTYKKKLTLDRIDNNKNYSPDNCRWATRKEQARNTRNIDRAKKITFRGEAKTIREWAEKFGIKRTTLDARINIYGWSIENALGRA
;
A
#
# COMPACT_ATOMS: atom_id res chain seq x y z
N MET A 1 22.70 -22.01 -18.39
CA MET A 1 21.50 -22.77 -18.80
C MET A 1 20.28 -21.96 -18.38
N ALA A 2 19.51 -21.49 -19.34
CA ALA A 2 18.42 -20.54 -19.13
C ALA A 2 17.13 -21.22 -18.64
N ASP A 3 16.33 -20.38 -17.98
CA ASP A 3 14.88 -20.41 -17.92
C ASP A 3 14.19 -21.30 -16.85
N LYS A 4 13.70 -20.63 -15.81
CA LYS A 4 12.51 -21.05 -15.05
C LYS A 4 11.58 -19.86 -14.87
N LYS A 5 11.04 -19.33 -15.97
CA LYS A 5 9.70 -18.73 -15.94
C LYS A 5 8.72 -19.79 -15.45
N LYS A 6 8.42 -19.80 -14.14
CA LYS A 6 7.25 -20.49 -13.59
C LYS A 6 6.01 -19.73 -14.04
N GLY A 7 5.64 -19.92 -15.30
CA GLY A 7 4.34 -19.55 -15.84
C GLY A 7 3.25 -20.27 -15.05
N PHE A 8 2.17 -19.55 -14.78
CA PHE A 8 0.98 -20.03 -14.08
C PHE A 8 0.54 -21.40 -14.64
N LYS A 9 0.44 -22.41 -13.77
CA LYS A 9 0.07 -23.78 -14.15
C LYS A 9 -1.34 -23.80 -14.76
N LYS A 10 -1.46 -24.48 -15.90
CA LYS A 10 -2.71 -24.82 -16.59
C LYS A 10 -3.61 -25.65 -15.67
N GLY A 11 -4.79 -25.14 -15.31
CA GLY A 11 -5.78 -25.87 -14.50
C GLY A 11 -6.65 -25.03 -13.57
N TYR A 12 -6.24 -23.80 -13.23
CA TYR A 12 -7.08 -22.83 -12.54
C TYR A 12 -6.98 -21.48 -13.25
N THR A 13 -7.97 -21.17 -14.09
CA THR A 13 -8.09 -19.89 -14.77
C THR A 13 -8.88 -18.93 -13.87
N PRO A 14 -8.28 -17.85 -13.33
CA PRO A 14 -9.01 -16.87 -12.52
C PRO A 14 -10.22 -16.25 -13.22
N TRP A 15 -10.22 -16.33 -14.56
CA TRP A 15 -11.31 -15.98 -15.46
C TRP A 15 -12.64 -16.67 -15.09
N ASN A 16 -12.60 -17.96 -14.69
CA ASN A 16 -13.81 -18.74 -14.42
C ASN A 16 -14.56 -18.24 -13.18
N ALA A 17 -13.83 -17.85 -12.13
CA ALA A 17 -14.42 -17.34 -10.91
C ALA A 17 -15.10 -15.98 -11.13
N GLY A 18 -14.43 -15.06 -11.84
CA GLY A 18 -15.03 -13.78 -12.20
C GLY A 18 -16.28 -13.95 -13.07
N LEU A 19 -16.26 -14.92 -13.99
CA LEU A 19 -17.37 -15.22 -14.88
C LEU A 19 -18.56 -15.80 -14.11
N ALA A 20 -18.32 -16.81 -13.26
CA ALA A 20 -19.34 -17.43 -12.42
C ALA A 20 -19.99 -16.45 -11.43
N MET A 21 -19.22 -15.49 -10.92
CA MET A 21 -19.72 -14.45 -10.01
C MET A 21 -20.33 -13.25 -10.75
N GLY A 22 -20.41 -13.26 -12.09
CA GLY A 22 -20.98 -12.18 -12.89
C GLY A 22 -20.20 -10.86 -12.86
N VAL A 23 -18.95 -10.88 -12.38
CA VAL A 23 -18.10 -9.68 -12.24
C VAL A 23 -16.93 -9.66 -13.22
N TYR A 24 -16.85 -10.63 -14.13
CA TYR A 24 -15.84 -10.65 -15.17
C TYR A 24 -15.92 -9.39 -16.06
N GLY A 25 -14.78 -8.85 -16.47
CA GLY A 25 -14.71 -7.63 -17.29
C GLY A 25 -15.11 -6.33 -16.57
N THR A 26 -15.67 -6.41 -15.36
CA THR A 26 -16.09 -5.23 -14.58
C THR A 26 -14.88 -4.43 -14.07
N PRO A 27 -15.08 -3.15 -13.69
CA PRO A 27 -14.03 -2.36 -13.03
C PRO A 27 -13.48 -3.01 -11.74
N PHE A 28 -14.29 -3.79 -11.03
CA PHE A 28 -13.85 -4.53 -9.84
C PHE A 28 -12.85 -5.63 -10.19
N TYR A 29 -13.17 -6.49 -11.15
CA TYR A 29 -12.24 -7.54 -11.61
C TYR A 29 -10.95 -6.95 -12.19
N LYS A 30 -11.06 -5.88 -13.00
CA LYS A 30 -9.91 -5.14 -13.52
C LYS A 30 -9.00 -4.59 -12.43
N THR A 31 -9.57 -4.23 -11.27
CA THR A 31 -8.79 -3.73 -10.13
C THR A 31 -7.87 -4.81 -9.55
N TRP A 32 -8.36 -6.03 -9.38
CA TRP A 32 -7.53 -7.16 -8.92
C TRP A 32 -6.41 -7.50 -9.92
N VAL A 33 -6.73 -7.51 -11.23
CA VAL A 33 -5.74 -7.71 -12.28
C VAL A 33 -4.67 -6.61 -12.24
N ASN A 34 -5.08 -5.34 -12.19
CA ASN A 34 -4.17 -4.20 -12.16
C ASN A 34 -3.29 -4.18 -10.90
N MET A 35 -3.84 -4.55 -9.74
CA MET A 35 -3.07 -4.70 -8.50
C MET A 35 -1.90 -5.67 -8.70
N LYS A 36 -2.16 -6.84 -9.30
CA LYS A 36 -1.12 -7.83 -9.59
C LYS A 36 -0.12 -7.35 -10.64
N THR A 37 -0.61 -6.68 -11.69
CA THR A 37 0.26 -6.09 -12.73
C THR A 37 1.26 -5.12 -12.12
N ARG A 38 0.83 -4.22 -11.23
CA ARG A 38 1.72 -3.27 -10.56
C ARG A 38 2.79 -3.97 -9.71
N CYS A 39 2.44 -5.08 -9.05
CA CYS A 39 3.36 -5.77 -8.14
C CYS A 39 4.31 -6.74 -8.85
N TYR A 40 3.92 -7.34 -9.98
CA TYR A 40 4.64 -8.51 -10.53
C TYR A 40 4.99 -8.40 -12.01
N ASN A 41 4.49 -7.40 -12.75
CA ASN A 41 4.87 -7.20 -14.14
C ASN A 41 5.98 -6.15 -14.25
N ALA A 42 7.23 -6.61 -14.36
CA ALA A 42 8.41 -5.73 -14.51
C ALA A 42 8.35 -4.78 -15.72
N ASN A 43 7.57 -5.12 -16.75
CA ASN A 43 7.39 -4.29 -17.94
C ASN A 43 6.32 -3.18 -17.75
N SER A 44 5.58 -3.20 -16.65
CA SER A 44 4.60 -2.16 -16.35
C SER A 44 5.32 -0.85 -15.97
N PRO A 45 4.90 0.32 -16.47
CA PRO A 45 5.49 1.60 -16.08
C PRO A 45 5.36 1.88 -14.58
N ASP A 46 4.34 1.32 -13.93
CA ASP A 46 4.13 1.46 -12.49
C ASP A 46 4.99 0.50 -11.68
N TYR A 47 5.59 -0.55 -12.26
CA TYR A 47 6.32 -1.56 -11.50
C TYR A 47 7.38 -0.98 -10.57
N LYS A 48 8.16 -0.01 -11.05
CA LYS A 48 9.19 0.68 -10.26
C LYS A 48 8.65 1.32 -8.97
N ARG A 49 7.37 1.71 -8.94
CA ARG A 49 6.69 2.34 -7.79
C ARG A 49 6.00 1.33 -6.87
N TYR A 50 5.95 0.06 -7.26
CA TYR A 50 5.24 -1.02 -6.57
C TYR A 50 6.16 -2.23 -6.43
N GLY A 51 6.13 -3.19 -7.36
CA GLY A 51 6.95 -4.40 -7.29
C GLY A 51 8.45 -4.12 -7.17
N GLY A 52 8.95 -3.10 -7.87
CA GLY A 52 10.34 -2.65 -7.77
C GLY A 52 10.74 -2.09 -6.39
N ARG A 53 9.76 -1.80 -5.52
CA ARG A 53 9.99 -1.43 -4.11
C ARG A 53 9.83 -2.62 -3.15
N GLY A 54 9.56 -3.82 -3.64
CA GLY A 54 9.23 -4.99 -2.82
C GLY A 54 7.79 -5.00 -2.33
N ILE A 55 6.88 -4.22 -2.93
CA ILE A 55 5.47 -4.29 -2.57
C ILE A 55 4.79 -5.45 -3.29
N GLU A 56 4.14 -6.30 -2.50
CA GLU A 56 3.47 -7.51 -2.96
C GLU A 56 1.97 -7.50 -2.66
N VAL A 57 1.31 -8.55 -3.15
CA VAL A 57 -0.08 -8.90 -2.82
C VAL A 57 -0.04 -10.09 -1.87
N CYS A 58 -0.79 -10.03 -0.77
CA CYS A 58 -0.85 -11.11 0.21
C CYS A 58 -1.21 -12.45 -0.45
N VAL A 59 -0.71 -13.55 0.11
CA VAL A 59 -0.89 -14.90 -0.44
C VAL A 59 -2.37 -15.26 -0.64
N ARG A 60 -3.24 -14.78 0.26
CA ARG A 60 -4.69 -14.98 0.22
C ARG A 60 -5.32 -14.43 -1.06
N TRP A 61 -4.83 -13.30 -1.58
CA TRP A 61 -5.38 -12.62 -2.76
C TRP A 61 -4.62 -12.89 -4.05
N LYS A 62 -3.31 -13.15 -3.97
CA LYS A 62 -2.40 -13.22 -5.13
C LYS A 62 -2.93 -14.12 -6.24
N ASP A 63 -3.37 -15.32 -5.87
CA ASP A 63 -3.82 -16.35 -6.81
C ASP A 63 -5.31 -16.71 -6.66
N SER A 64 -6.06 -15.99 -5.80
CA SER A 64 -7.49 -16.22 -5.58
C SER A 64 -8.30 -14.93 -5.69
N PHE A 65 -8.95 -14.76 -6.83
CA PHE A 65 -9.93 -13.68 -7.03
C PHE A 65 -11.13 -13.84 -6.09
N VAL A 66 -11.54 -15.08 -5.78
CA VAL A 66 -12.67 -15.36 -4.87
C VAL A 66 -12.39 -14.78 -3.48
N ASN A 67 -11.18 -14.95 -2.95
CA ASN A 67 -10.83 -14.37 -1.65
C ASN A 67 -10.81 -12.85 -1.70
N PHE A 68 -10.25 -12.25 -2.76
CA PHE A 68 -10.31 -10.80 -2.94
C PHE A 68 -11.76 -10.30 -3.01
N TYR A 69 -12.64 -11.03 -3.70
CA TYR A 69 -14.07 -10.71 -3.76
C TYR A 69 -14.72 -10.77 -2.38
N LEU A 70 -14.53 -11.88 -1.64
CA LEU A 70 -15.12 -12.06 -0.31
C LEU A 70 -14.67 -10.96 0.66
N ASP A 71 -13.39 -10.57 0.59
CA ASP A 71 -12.84 -9.58 1.51
C ASP A 71 -13.20 -8.13 1.11
N MET A 72 -13.34 -7.82 -0.18
CA MET A 72 -13.43 -6.42 -0.65
C MET A 72 -14.75 -6.04 -1.34
N TYR A 73 -15.56 -6.98 -1.82
CA TYR A 73 -16.71 -6.66 -2.68
C TYR A 73 -17.87 -6.01 -1.93
N SER A 74 -18.14 -6.44 -0.70
CA SER A 74 -19.25 -5.91 0.13
C SER A 74 -19.17 -4.39 0.36
N THR A 75 -17.96 -3.83 0.34
CA THR A 75 -17.70 -2.40 0.55
C THR A 75 -17.39 -1.64 -0.75
N TYR A 76 -17.37 -2.33 -1.89
CA TYR A 76 -17.11 -1.71 -3.18
C TYR A 76 -18.24 -0.79 -3.61
N LYS A 77 -17.89 0.41 -4.07
CA LYS A 77 -18.83 1.36 -4.69
C LYS A 77 -18.27 1.83 -6.02
N LYS A 78 -19.17 2.06 -6.98
CA LYS A 78 -18.79 2.62 -8.29
C LYS A 78 -17.99 3.92 -8.10
N LYS A 79 -17.01 4.15 -8.98
CA LYS A 79 -16.09 5.31 -8.98
C LYS A 79 -15.02 5.32 -7.87
N LEU A 80 -15.03 4.38 -6.93
CA LEU A 80 -13.92 4.19 -6.01
C LEU A 80 -12.84 3.31 -6.64
N THR A 81 -11.61 3.46 -6.15
CA THR A 81 -10.45 2.68 -6.56
C THR A 81 -9.77 2.08 -5.34
N LEU A 82 -9.10 0.93 -5.52
CA LEU A 82 -8.36 0.27 -4.45
C LEU A 82 -7.17 1.13 -4.04
N ASP A 83 -7.11 1.50 -2.77
CA ASP A 83 -6.06 2.26 -2.11
C ASP A 83 -5.39 1.39 -1.05
N ARG A 84 -4.11 1.63 -0.78
CA ARG A 84 -3.42 1.03 0.35
C ARG A 84 -3.39 2.03 1.49
N ILE A 85 -3.89 1.69 2.68
CA ILE A 85 -3.97 2.63 3.81
C ILE A 85 -2.56 3.12 4.19
N ASP A 86 -1.61 2.20 4.29
CA ASP A 86 -0.18 2.46 4.38
C ASP A 86 0.49 2.13 3.04
N ASN A 87 1.06 3.16 2.42
CA ASN A 87 1.68 3.10 1.09
C ASN A 87 3.00 2.34 1.01
N ASN A 88 3.59 1.98 2.16
CA ASN A 88 4.79 1.15 2.25
C ASN A 88 4.48 -0.32 2.49
N LYS A 89 3.24 -0.64 2.87
CA LYS A 89 2.83 -2.03 3.12
C LYS A 89 2.23 -2.69 1.88
N ASN A 90 2.10 -4.02 1.96
CA ASN A 90 1.54 -4.88 0.93
C ASN A 90 0.04 -4.67 0.74
N TYR A 91 -0.49 -5.15 -0.38
CA TYR A 91 -1.94 -5.28 -0.56
C TYR A 91 -2.45 -6.44 0.33
N SER A 92 -3.36 -6.14 1.24
CA SER A 92 -4.04 -7.11 2.12
C SER A 92 -5.38 -6.53 2.58
N PRO A 93 -6.30 -7.35 3.13
CA PRO A 93 -7.56 -6.85 3.69
C PRO A 93 -7.33 -5.72 4.70
N ASP A 94 -6.35 -5.89 5.60
CA ASP A 94 -6.07 -4.94 6.68
C ASP A 94 -5.39 -3.64 6.20
N ASN A 95 -4.75 -3.67 5.03
CA ASN A 95 -4.04 -2.52 4.48
C ASN A 95 -4.72 -1.96 3.23
N CYS A 96 -5.92 -2.39 2.87
CA CYS A 96 -6.60 -1.91 1.68
C CYS A 96 -7.98 -1.33 1.99
N ARG A 97 -8.37 -0.34 1.19
CA ARG A 97 -9.69 0.27 1.24
C ARG A 97 -10.14 0.73 -0.15
N TRP A 98 -11.44 0.92 -0.31
CA TRP A 98 -11.97 1.68 -1.44
C TRP A 98 -11.91 3.16 -1.14
N ALA A 99 -11.28 3.92 -2.02
CA ALA A 99 -11.11 5.35 -1.84
C ALA A 99 -11.33 6.11 -3.15
N THR A 100 -11.71 7.37 -3.04
CA THR A 100 -11.76 8.32 -4.14
C THR A 100 -10.35 8.69 -4.59
N ARG A 101 -10.21 9.16 -5.83
CA ARG A 101 -8.93 9.71 -6.33
C ARG A 101 -8.37 10.82 -5.43
N LYS A 102 -9.25 11.63 -4.82
CA LYS A 102 -8.86 12.71 -3.90
C LYS A 102 -8.25 12.16 -2.61
N GLU A 103 -8.83 11.11 -2.04
CA GLU A 103 -8.29 10.42 -0.85
C GLU A 103 -6.97 9.73 -1.17
N GLN A 104 -6.87 9.03 -2.31
CA GLN A 104 -5.61 8.44 -2.76
C GLN A 104 -4.52 9.48 -3.00
N ALA A 105 -4.86 10.61 -3.62
CA ALA A 105 -3.90 11.69 -3.87
C ALA A 105 -3.39 12.33 -2.56
N ARG A 106 -4.21 12.36 -1.51
CA ARG A 106 -3.77 12.78 -0.18
C ARG A 106 -2.88 11.73 0.47
N ASN A 107 -3.15 10.46 0.21
CA ASN A 107 -2.34 9.33 0.61
C ASN A 107 -1.04 9.27 -0.21
N THR A 108 -0.12 10.18 0.10
CA THR A 108 1.22 10.22 -0.51
C THR A 108 2.22 9.52 0.41
N ARG A 109 3.35 9.06 -0.16
CA ARG A 109 4.49 8.56 0.63
C ARG A 109 4.98 9.55 1.71
N ASN A 110 4.67 10.84 1.56
CA ASN A 110 4.99 11.84 2.59
C ASN A 110 4.10 11.72 3.84
N ILE A 111 2.99 10.99 3.81
CA ILE A 111 2.19 10.66 5.00
C ILE A 111 2.91 9.66 5.93
N ASP A 112 3.96 8.96 5.50
CA ASP A 112 4.83 8.27 6.47
C ASP A 112 5.56 9.25 7.39
N ARG A 113 5.74 10.52 6.97
CA ARG A 113 6.12 11.63 7.86
C ARG A 113 4.98 12.08 8.78
N ALA A 114 3.76 11.62 8.50
CA ALA A 114 2.59 11.75 9.36
C ALA A 114 2.38 10.51 10.26
N LYS A 115 3.31 9.55 10.31
CA LYS A 115 3.38 8.60 11.42
C LYS A 115 3.45 9.40 12.72
N LYS A 116 2.45 9.20 13.58
CA LYS A 116 2.40 9.88 14.87
C LYS A 116 3.42 9.22 15.79
N ILE A 117 4.33 10.02 16.31
CA ILE A 117 5.30 9.65 17.32
C ILE A 117 4.73 10.10 18.66
N THR A 118 4.57 9.16 19.59
CA THR A 118 4.12 9.48 20.94
C THR A 118 5.29 10.02 21.74
N PHE A 119 5.11 11.20 22.32
CA PHE A 119 6.05 11.80 23.25
C PHE A 119 5.28 12.61 24.29
N ARG A 120 5.56 12.38 25.58
CA ARG A 120 4.87 13.00 26.72
C ARG A 120 3.33 12.88 26.67
N GLY A 121 2.82 11.70 26.31
CA GLY A 121 1.39 11.42 26.26
C GLY A 121 0.65 12.00 25.06
N GLU A 122 1.31 12.76 24.18
CA GLU A 122 0.73 13.26 22.95
C GLU A 122 1.26 12.46 21.75
N ALA A 123 0.37 12.07 20.83
CA ALA A 123 0.76 11.44 19.57
C ALA A 123 0.67 12.47 18.43
N LYS A 124 1.82 12.94 17.94
CA LYS A 124 1.92 13.96 16.88
C LYS A 124 2.87 13.52 15.77
N THR A 125 2.67 14.06 14.58
CA THR A 125 3.54 13.84 13.42
C THR A 125 4.91 14.48 13.63
N ILE A 126 5.93 14.04 12.87
CA ILE A 126 7.26 14.69 12.88
C ILE A 126 7.14 16.17 12.55
N ARG A 127 6.21 16.55 11.67
CA ARG A 127 5.96 17.95 11.32
C ARG A 127 5.44 18.74 12.51
N GLU A 128 4.42 18.25 13.20
CA GLU A 128 3.84 18.92 14.35
C GLU A 128 4.85 19.02 15.51
N TRP A 129 5.68 17.99 15.71
CA TRP A 129 6.78 18.05 16.69
C TRP A 129 7.87 19.05 16.29
N ALA A 130 8.25 19.06 15.01
CA ALA A 130 9.21 20.02 14.47
C ALA A 130 8.72 21.47 14.66
N GLU A 131 7.45 21.75 14.36
CA GLU A 131 6.82 23.06 14.56
C GLU A 131 6.76 23.43 16.05
N LYS A 132 6.31 22.50 16.92
CA LYS A 132 6.19 22.73 18.38
C LYS A 132 7.52 23.04 19.07
N PHE A 133 8.62 22.46 18.58
CA PHE A 133 9.95 22.63 19.17
C PHE A 133 10.88 23.56 18.37
N GLY A 134 10.39 24.19 17.29
CA GLY A 134 11.18 25.10 16.47
C GLY A 134 12.33 24.43 15.72
N ILE A 135 12.25 23.12 15.45
CA ILE A 135 13.28 22.35 14.75
C ILE A 135 12.89 22.23 13.29
N LYS A 136 13.83 22.32 12.34
CA LYS A 136 13.54 22.01 10.94
C LYS A 136 13.04 20.57 10.81
N ARG A 137 11.88 20.38 10.17
CA ARG A 137 11.28 19.04 9.96
C ARG A 137 12.23 18.04 9.28
N THR A 138 13.08 18.49 8.34
CA THR A 138 14.14 17.67 7.73
C THR A 138 15.16 17.18 8.74
N THR A 139 15.56 18.04 9.68
CA THR A 139 16.53 17.70 10.72
C THR A 139 15.95 16.69 11.69
N LEU A 140 14.70 16.88 12.13
CA LEU A 140 14.04 15.94 13.03
C LEU A 140 13.81 14.56 12.38
N ASP A 141 13.42 14.55 11.10
CA ASP A 141 13.27 13.34 10.28
C ASP A 141 14.60 12.56 10.17
N ALA A 142 15.70 13.25 9.90
CA ALA A 142 17.03 12.63 9.85
C ALA A 142 17.45 12.03 11.19
N ARG A 143 17.27 12.75 12.30
CA ARG A 143 17.62 12.26 13.64
C ARG A 143 16.92 10.93 13.97
N ILE A 144 15.63 10.84 13.69
CA ILE A 144 14.82 9.67 14.05
C ILE A 144 15.03 8.53 13.05
N ASN A 145 14.89 8.81 11.75
CA ASN A 145 14.79 7.77 10.73
C ASN A 145 16.13 7.38 10.10
N ILE A 146 17.13 8.28 10.13
CA ILE A 146 18.46 8.02 9.55
C ILE A 146 19.45 7.67 10.65
N TYR A 147 19.47 8.46 11.73
CA TYR A 147 20.43 8.27 12.82
C TYR A 147 19.90 7.39 13.95
N GLY A 148 18.61 7.01 13.91
CA GLY A 148 18.02 6.09 14.89
C GLY A 148 17.87 6.67 16.29
N TRP A 149 17.84 8.00 16.44
CA TRP A 149 17.71 8.63 17.75
C TRP A 149 16.30 8.42 18.32
N SER A 150 16.22 8.26 19.64
CA SER A 150 14.95 8.36 20.36
C SER A 150 14.32 9.75 20.16
N ILE A 151 13.00 9.84 20.30
CA ILE A 151 12.29 11.12 20.12
C ILE A 151 12.76 12.17 21.13
N GLU A 152 13.11 11.76 22.35
CA GLU A 152 13.71 12.57 23.41
C GLU A 152 15.00 13.27 22.91
N ASN A 153 15.95 12.46 22.44
CA ASN A 153 17.24 12.94 21.94
C ASN A 153 17.07 13.74 20.65
N ALA A 154 16.17 13.30 19.76
CA ALA A 154 15.92 13.97 18.50
C ALA A 154 15.38 15.39 18.67
N LEU A 155 14.63 15.64 19.76
CA LEU A 155 14.11 16.95 20.15
C LEU A 155 15.11 17.80 20.95
N GLY A 156 16.31 17.27 21.27
CA GLY A 156 17.35 18.00 21.99
C GLY A 156 17.14 18.10 23.49
N ARG A 157 16.44 17.12 24.09
CA ARG A 157 16.29 17.00 25.54
C ARG A 157 16.91 15.68 25.98
N ALA A 158 18.19 15.73 26.31
CA ALA A 158 18.86 14.70 27.12
C ALA A 158 18.67 15.05 28.60
#